data_AF-A0A497N3T8-F1
#
_entry.id   AF-A0A497N3T8-F1
#
_cell.length_a   1.000
_cell.length_b   1.000
_cell.length_c   1.000
_cell.angle_alpha   90.00
_cell.angle_beta   90.00
_cell.angle_gamma   90.00
#
_symmetry.space_group_name_H-M   'P 1'
#
loop_
_entity.id
_entity.type
_entity.pdbx_description
1 polymer ?
#
loop_
_entity_poly.entity_id
_entity_poly.type
_entity_poly.pdbx_seq_one_letter_code
_entity_poly.pdbx_strand_id
1 'polypeptide(L)'
;AELMEYLASFLSSRGLDETLAYEIANLPGVTGVASLLKVEGYWRKKAYDIIIVDGVPSGEALRILFIPDMLGRISRKLLGALAPLTDFASVVKKVVGAPVPSRDLVKKEIKVLEQMEALKRILTDFDLTSVRLVANPDYFSLSNIKRTYMVLSIYGINVDLAIVNKVIPETERSTYLKGWVEAQKKHLEEAHLNLSPLPIKYLKLYGCELMGVEDLRKAALELFGDEDPTKVYFKGKPMTVRKVDGGVEIVLNIPYVSKEEVEVERTGDELMVYVLTDIGRVGLIIPLPAIVYTLSLKKAKLINGQLHLYFQREK
;
A
#
# COMPACT_ATOMS: atom_id res chain seq x y z
N ALA A 1 20.05 4.83 10.36
CA ALA A 1 21.52 4.87 10.27
C ALA A 1 22.02 3.67 9.47
N GLU A 2 21.79 2.43 9.93
CA GLU A 2 22.32 1.22 9.29
C GLU A 2 21.85 0.98 7.83
N LEU A 3 20.57 1.19 7.51
CA LEU A 3 20.08 1.08 6.12
C LEU A 3 20.74 2.11 5.18
N MET A 4 20.92 3.34 5.65
CA MET A 4 21.55 4.41 4.86
C MET A 4 23.04 4.15 4.65
N GLU A 5 23.73 3.67 5.69
CA GLU A 5 25.12 3.23 5.58
C GLU A 5 25.28 2.04 4.62
N TYR A 6 24.35 1.07 4.65
CA TYR A 6 24.36 -0.05 3.70
C TYR A 6 24.13 0.42 2.27
N LEU A 7 23.10 1.25 2.01
CA LEU A 7 22.81 1.79 0.69
C LEU A 7 23.99 2.62 0.16
N ALA A 8 24.57 3.48 1.00
CA ALA A 8 25.76 4.26 0.66
C ALA A 8 26.95 3.33 0.36
N SER A 9 27.24 2.36 1.23
CA SER A 9 28.38 1.46 1.05
C SER A 9 28.23 0.52 -0.16
N PHE A 10 27.02 0.04 -0.45
CA PHE A 10 26.72 -0.74 -1.64
C PHE A 10 26.95 0.09 -2.92
N LEU A 11 26.56 1.36 -2.94
CA LEU A 11 26.73 2.23 -4.10
C LEU A 11 28.18 2.72 -4.25
N SER A 12 28.88 3.03 -3.16
CA SER A 12 30.32 3.34 -3.17
C SER A 12 31.15 2.14 -3.62
N SER A 13 30.76 0.90 -3.27
CA SER A 13 31.40 -0.32 -3.80
C SER A 13 31.27 -0.48 -5.32
N ARG A 14 30.33 0.26 -5.94
CA ARG A 14 30.13 0.38 -7.39
C ARG A 14 30.70 1.68 -7.98
N GLY A 15 31.48 2.44 -7.21
CA GLY A 15 32.22 3.61 -7.68
C GLY A 15 31.45 4.93 -7.67
N LEU A 16 30.37 5.05 -6.87
CA LEU A 16 29.58 6.28 -6.74
C LEU A 16 30.00 7.11 -5.51
N ASP A 17 30.11 8.43 -5.72
CA ASP A 17 30.68 9.43 -4.81
C ASP A 17 29.86 9.66 -3.51
N GLU A 18 30.51 10.10 -2.42
CA GLU A 18 29.89 10.32 -1.09
C GLU A 18 28.81 11.40 -1.11
N THR A 19 28.88 12.33 -2.07
CA THR A 19 27.85 13.35 -2.34
C THR A 19 26.48 12.75 -2.69
N LEU A 20 26.43 11.53 -3.25
CA LEU A 20 25.17 10.82 -3.49
C LEU A 20 24.48 10.31 -2.22
N ALA A 21 25.17 10.19 -1.07
CA ALA A 21 24.55 9.71 0.16
C ALA A 21 23.40 10.62 0.64
N TYR A 22 23.56 11.93 0.48
CA TYR A 22 22.50 12.91 0.76
C TYR A 22 21.37 12.86 -0.29
N GLU A 23 21.69 12.65 -1.56
CA GLU A 23 20.69 12.44 -2.61
C GLU A 23 19.87 11.15 -2.40
N ILE A 24 20.49 10.09 -1.85
CA ILE A 24 19.83 8.84 -1.50
C ILE A 24 18.87 9.02 -0.32
N ALA A 25 19.21 9.87 0.65
CA ALA A 25 18.29 10.23 1.74
C ALA A 25 17.02 10.94 1.21
N ASN A 26 17.15 11.60 0.06
CA ASN A 26 16.07 12.27 -0.64
C ASN A 26 15.35 11.35 -1.65
N LEU A 27 15.78 10.10 -1.84
CA LEU A 27 15.07 9.18 -2.73
C LEU A 27 13.66 8.90 -2.19
N PRO A 28 12.63 8.94 -3.06
CA PRO A 28 11.27 8.65 -2.68
C PRO A 28 11.16 7.31 -1.92
N GLY A 29 10.59 7.35 -0.72
CA GLY A 29 10.32 6.18 0.12
C GLY A 29 11.44 5.76 1.09
N VAL A 30 12.70 6.16 0.89
CA VAL A 30 13.83 5.75 1.76
C VAL A 30 13.66 6.25 3.19
N THR A 31 13.30 7.52 3.35
CA THR A 31 12.97 8.13 4.65
C THR A 31 11.77 7.45 5.33
N GLY A 32 10.81 6.98 4.53
CA GLY A 32 9.67 6.21 5.01
C GLY A 32 10.09 4.88 5.62
N VAL A 33 10.91 4.09 4.91
CA VAL A 33 11.43 2.81 5.43
C VAL A 33 12.34 3.01 6.64
N ALA A 34 13.20 4.02 6.61
CA ALA A 34 14.06 4.33 7.76
C ALA A 34 13.24 4.66 9.02
N SER A 35 12.12 5.38 8.87
CA SER A 35 11.19 5.67 9.97
C SER A 35 10.49 4.41 10.47
N LEU A 36 10.03 3.55 9.56
CA LEU A 36 9.38 2.28 9.91
C LEU A 36 10.34 1.31 10.62
N LEU A 37 11.62 1.29 10.25
CA LEU A 37 12.65 0.52 10.97
C LEU A 37 12.86 1.01 12.40
N LYS A 38 12.74 2.33 12.66
CA LYS A 38 12.76 2.84 14.04
C LYS A 38 11.53 2.39 14.82
N VAL A 39 10.35 2.37 14.19
CA VAL A 39 9.11 1.87 14.78
C VAL A 39 9.23 0.40 15.16
N GLU A 40 9.78 -0.46 14.28
CA GLU A 40 10.10 -1.87 14.61
C GLU A 40 11.00 -1.96 15.85
N GLY A 41 12.01 -1.10 15.96
CA GLY A 41 12.88 -1.05 17.13
C GLY A 41 12.16 -0.72 18.44
N TYR A 42 11.21 0.22 18.43
CA TYR A 42 10.38 0.54 19.60
C TYR A 42 9.41 -0.60 19.94
N TRP A 43 8.79 -1.19 18.91
CA TRP A 43 7.89 -2.34 19.05
C TRP A 43 8.60 -3.53 19.69
N ARG A 44 9.79 -3.89 19.20
CA ARG A 44 10.58 -5.02 19.73
C ARG A 44 11.00 -4.82 21.18
N LYS A 45 11.28 -3.57 21.58
CA LYS A 45 11.59 -3.22 22.96
C LYS A 45 10.36 -3.24 23.88
N LYS A 46 9.15 -3.43 23.32
CA LYS A 46 7.87 -3.33 24.04
C LYS A 46 7.76 -2.01 24.82
N ALA A 47 8.25 -0.92 24.22
CA ALA A 47 8.29 0.39 24.86
C ALA A 47 6.90 1.05 24.95
N TYR A 48 5.97 0.62 24.09
CA TYR A 48 4.60 1.12 24.00
C TYR A 48 3.66 -0.04 23.66
N ASP A 49 2.42 0.03 24.13
CA ASP A 49 1.37 -0.91 23.75
C ASP A 49 0.89 -0.65 22.32
N ILE A 50 0.84 0.63 21.91
CA ILE A 50 0.34 1.10 20.62
C ILE A 50 1.24 2.21 20.09
N ILE A 51 1.55 2.15 18.79
CA ILE A 51 2.34 3.17 18.10
C ILE A 51 1.51 3.70 16.93
N ILE A 52 1.13 4.98 16.99
CA ILE A 52 0.47 5.68 15.89
C ILE A 52 1.53 6.36 15.03
N VAL A 53 1.51 6.07 13.73
CA VAL A 53 2.43 6.66 12.76
C VAL A 53 1.64 7.55 11.81
N ASP A 54 1.84 8.87 11.90
CA ASP A 54 1.38 9.81 10.90
C ASP A 54 2.37 9.79 9.72
N GLY A 55 1.92 9.29 8.57
CA GLY A 55 2.78 8.99 7.43
C GLY A 55 2.13 9.41 6.11
N VAL A 56 2.98 9.66 5.10
CA VAL A 56 2.51 10.01 3.76
C VAL A 56 1.86 8.78 3.11
N PRO A 57 0.57 8.84 2.73
CA PRO A 57 -0.23 7.67 2.35
C PRO A 57 -0.04 7.25 0.87
N SER A 58 1.14 7.45 0.29
CA SER A 58 1.40 7.11 -1.13
C SER A 58 1.72 5.64 -1.36
N GLY A 59 1.99 4.87 -0.31
CA GLY A 59 2.46 3.49 -0.41
C GLY A 59 3.87 3.35 -1.03
N GLU A 60 4.55 4.45 -1.33
CA GLU A 60 5.89 4.45 -1.94
C GLU A 60 6.94 3.85 -1.00
N ALA A 61 6.87 4.15 0.30
CA ALA A 61 7.73 3.53 1.30
C ALA A 61 7.56 1.99 1.34
N LEU A 62 6.34 1.51 1.07
CA LEU A 62 6.03 0.09 1.11
C LEU A 62 6.61 -0.66 -0.08
N ARG A 63 6.76 -0.02 -1.25
CA ARG A 63 7.47 -0.59 -2.41
C ARG A 63 8.87 -1.06 -2.05
N ILE A 64 9.58 -0.28 -1.23
CA ILE A 64 10.96 -0.57 -0.81
C ILE A 64 11.01 -1.82 0.09
N LEU A 65 9.95 -2.12 0.86
CA LEU A 65 9.89 -3.31 1.72
C LEU A 65 9.82 -4.64 0.95
N PHE A 66 9.51 -4.61 -0.36
CA PHE A 66 9.51 -5.80 -1.22
C PHE A 66 10.84 -6.02 -1.97
N ILE A 67 11.75 -5.05 -1.90
CA ILE A 67 13.11 -5.18 -2.44
C ILE A 67 13.88 -6.36 -1.81
N PRO A 68 13.82 -6.62 -0.49
CA PRO A 68 14.46 -7.79 0.13
C PRO A 68 14.05 -9.13 -0.49
N ASP A 69 12.76 -9.34 -0.80
CA ASP A 69 12.33 -10.58 -1.46
C ASP A 69 12.95 -10.75 -2.84
N MET A 70 13.21 -9.64 -3.54
CA MET A 70 13.88 -9.64 -4.84
C MET A 70 15.38 -9.91 -4.66
N LEU A 71 16.04 -9.19 -3.74
CA LEU A 71 17.46 -9.36 -3.43
C LEU A 71 17.78 -10.76 -2.91
N GLY A 72 16.96 -11.30 -2.00
CA GLY A 72 17.09 -12.67 -1.48
C GLY A 72 16.90 -13.74 -2.55
N ARG A 73 16.03 -13.51 -3.55
CA ARG A 73 15.90 -14.43 -4.70
C ARG A 73 17.10 -14.33 -5.64
N ILE A 74 17.61 -13.12 -5.88
CA ILE A 74 18.79 -12.89 -6.73
C ILE A 74 20.03 -13.49 -6.05
N SER A 75 20.22 -13.27 -4.75
CA SER A 75 21.34 -13.81 -3.97
C SER A 75 21.28 -15.33 -3.92
N ARG A 76 20.12 -15.96 -3.66
CA ARG A 76 19.96 -17.43 -3.71
C ARG A 76 20.24 -18.00 -5.10
N LYS A 77 19.80 -17.33 -6.17
CA LYS A 77 20.09 -17.75 -7.56
C LYS A 77 21.58 -17.61 -7.90
N LEU A 78 22.21 -16.50 -7.52
CA LEU A 78 23.65 -16.27 -7.70
C LEU A 78 24.47 -17.28 -6.90
N LEU A 79 24.15 -17.49 -5.62
CA LEU A 79 24.80 -18.50 -4.78
C LEU A 79 24.62 -19.90 -5.34
N GLY A 80 23.43 -20.26 -5.83
CA GLY A 80 23.20 -21.56 -6.48
C GLY A 80 23.96 -21.72 -7.80
N ALA A 81 24.11 -20.65 -8.58
CA ALA A 81 24.90 -20.65 -9.81
C ALA A 81 26.42 -20.65 -9.56
N LEU A 82 26.85 -20.09 -8.43
CA LEU A 82 28.25 -20.02 -8.00
C LEU A 82 28.67 -21.20 -7.11
N ALA A 83 27.73 -21.98 -6.55
CA ALA A 83 28.00 -23.15 -5.72
C ALA A 83 28.87 -24.23 -6.40
N PRO A 84 28.80 -24.46 -7.72
CA PRO A 84 29.76 -25.34 -8.41
C PRO A 84 31.16 -24.73 -8.58
N LEU A 85 31.31 -23.42 -8.36
CA LEU A 85 32.54 -22.64 -8.57
C LEU A 85 33.22 -22.25 -7.25
N THR A 86 32.61 -22.54 -6.09
CA THR A 86 33.16 -22.18 -4.77
C THR A 86 34.43 -22.94 -4.41
N ASP A 87 34.68 -24.09 -5.03
CA ASP A 87 35.98 -24.80 -4.91
C ASP A 87 37.13 -24.04 -5.58
N PHE A 88 36.83 -23.00 -6.39
CA PHE A 88 37.79 -22.13 -7.07
C PHE A 88 37.66 -20.66 -6.63
N ALA A 89 37.47 -20.42 -5.33
CA ALA A 89 37.34 -19.08 -4.76
C ALA A 89 38.48 -18.10 -5.13
N SER A 90 39.67 -18.61 -5.46
CA SER A 90 40.83 -17.81 -5.91
C SER A 90 40.74 -17.32 -7.36
N VAL A 91 39.95 -17.98 -8.22
CA VAL A 91 39.85 -17.67 -9.66
C VAL A 91 38.71 -16.69 -9.96
N VAL A 92 37.63 -16.74 -9.19
CA VAL A 92 36.46 -15.84 -9.33
C VAL A 92 36.85 -14.36 -9.21
N LYS A 93 37.89 -14.07 -8.40
CA LYS A 93 38.42 -12.72 -8.18
C LYS A 93 38.93 -12.03 -9.45
N LYS A 94 39.37 -12.79 -10.47
CA LYS A 94 39.95 -12.25 -11.71
C LYS A 94 38.95 -12.11 -12.85
N VAL A 95 37.84 -12.85 -12.82
CA VAL A 95 36.89 -12.92 -13.94
C VAL A 95 35.77 -11.88 -13.81
N VAL A 96 35.36 -11.53 -12.59
CA VAL A 96 34.14 -10.72 -12.37
C VAL A 96 34.41 -9.20 -12.44
N GLY A 97 35.67 -8.76 -12.45
CA GLY A 97 36.01 -7.33 -12.58
C GLY A 97 35.45 -6.41 -11.49
N ALA A 98 34.79 -6.97 -10.47
CA ALA A 98 34.18 -6.26 -9.37
C ALA A 98 34.95 -6.57 -8.07
N PRO A 99 35.21 -5.57 -7.22
CA PRO A 99 35.85 -5.80 -5.93
C PRO A 99 35.02 -6.78 -5.09
N VAL A 100 35.67 -7.80 -4.53
CA VAL A 100 35.02 -8.72 -3.59
C VAL A 100 34.61 -7.90 -2.36
N PRO A 101 33.31 -7.86 -2.01
CA PRO A 101 32.85 -7.08 -0.86
C PRO A 101 33.55 -7.54 0.42
N SER A 102 33.90 -6.58 1.28
CA SER A 102 34.55 -6.88 2.57
C SER A 102 33.63 -7.72 3.45
N ARG A 103 34.19 -8.56 4.33
CA ARG A 103 33.40 -9.38 5.26
C ARG A 103 32.45 -8.56 6.14
N ASP A 104 32.83 -7.32 6.47
CA ASP A 104 32.01 -6.42 7.26
C ASP A 104 30.83 -5.86 6.47
N LEU A 105 31.01 -5.61 5.17
CA LEU A 105 29.91 -5.19 4.28
C LEU A 105 28.87 -6.30 4.12
N VAL A 106 29.31 -7.54 3.96
CA VAL A 106 28.41 -8.72 3.89
C VAL A 106 27.62 -8.89 5.19
N LYS A 107 28.25 -8.69 6.36
CA LYS A 107 27.54 -8.74 7.65
C LYS A 107 26.51 -7.63 7.79
N LYS A 108 26.84 -6.40 7.39
CA LYS A 108 25.89 -5.27 7.40
C LYS A 108 24.71 -5.52 6.46
N GLU A 109 24.96 -6.08 5.29
CA GLU A 109 23.93 -6.45 4.32
C GLU A 109 22.94 -7.47 4.89
N ILE A 110 23.44 -8.56 5.49
CA ILE A 110 22.60 -9.59 6.12
C ILE A 110 21.71 -8.97 7.20
N LYS A 111 22.29 -8.13 8.07
CA LYS A 111 21.54 -7.47 9.15
C LYS A 111 20.41 -6.58 8.62
N VAL A 112 20.66 -5.81 7.56
CA VAL A 112 19.64 -4.95 6.94
C VAL A 112 18.53 -5.79 6.31
N LEU A 113 18.87 -6.89 5.63
CA LEU A 113 17.88 -7.80 5.06
C LEU A 113 16.99 -8.42 6.15
N GLU A 114 17.58 -8.89 7.26
CA GLU A 114 16.85 -9.42 8.41
C GLU A 114 15.91 -8.36 9.03
N GLN A 115 16.37 -7.13 9.19
CA GLN A 115 15.55 -6.02 9.68
C GLN A 115 14.36 -5.72 8.76
N MET A 116 14.58 -5.74 7.44
CA MET A 116 13.50 -5.50 6.49
C MET A 116 12.50 -6.67 6.43
N GLU A 117 12.95 -7.92 6.56
CA GLU A 117 12.07 -9.09 6.68
C GLU A 117 11.24 -9.03 7.97
N ALA A 118 11.86 -8.66 9.10
CA ALA A 118 11.17 -8.50 10.37
C ALA A 118 10.10 -7.39 10.29
N LEU A 119 10.46 -6.24 9.72
CA LEU A 119 9.54 -5.14 9.50
C LEU A 119 8.38 -5.54 8.59
N LYS A 120 8.66 -6.21 7.47
CA LYS A 120 7.63 -6.72 6.56
C LYS A 120 6.66 -7.65 7.30
N ARG A 121 7.17 -8.59 8.09
CA ARG A 121 6.33 -9.52 8.87
C ARG A 121 5.35 -8.75 9.77
N ILE A 122 5.84 -7.76 10.52
CA ILE A 122 5.00 -6.94 11.41
C ILE A 122 3.94 -6.17 10.62
N LEU A 123 4.33 -5.52 9.53
CA LEU A 123 3.41 -4.69 8.72
C LEU A 123 2.34 -5.51 7.98
N THR A 124 2.65 -6.76 7.64
CA THR A 124 1.71 -7.68 6.95
C THR A 124 0.89 -8.55 7.91
N ASP A 125 1.12 -8.43 9.21
CA ASP A 125 0.35 -9.12 10.24
C ASP A 125 -0.90 -8.31 10.59
N PHE A 126 -2.07 -8.87 10.27
CA PHE A 126 -3.37 -8.21 10.40
C PHE A 126 -3.82 -8.07 11.86
N ASP A 127 -3.17 -8.78 12.79
CA ASP A 127 -3.41 -8.67 14.22
C ASP A 127 -2.51 -7.62 14.89
N LEU A 128 -1.41 -7.23 14.24
CA LEU A 128 -0.42 -6.30 14.79
C LEU A 128 -0.46 -4.91 14.15
N THR A 129 -0.67 -4.84 12.84
CA THR A 129 -0.63 -3.57 12.09
C THR A 129 -1.87 -3.41 11.23
N SER A 130 -2.45 -2.21 11.27
CA SER A 130 -3.44 -1.77 10.30
C SER A 130 -3.15 -0.33 9.84
N VAL A 131 -3.74 0.03 8.71
CA VAL A 131 -3.69 1.39 8.15
C VAL A 131 -5.10 1.96 8.12
N ARG A 132 -5.20 3.24 8.49
CA ARG A 132 -6.43 4.02 8.36
C ARG A 132 -6.26 5.07 7.29
N LEU A 133 -7.20 5.13 6.35
CA LEU A 133 -7.15 6.07 5.24
C LEU A 133 -7.99 7.30 5.60
N VAL A 134 -7.46 8.50 5.32
CA VAL A 134 -8.17 9.75 5.56
C VAL A 134 -8.30 10.50 4.23
N ALA A 135 -9.52 10.94 3.90
CA ALA A 135 -9.81 11.71 2.69
C ALA A 135 -10.77 12.86 2.98
N ASN A 136 -10.77 13.88 2.12
CA ASN A 136 -11.89 14.82 2.02
C ASN A 136 -12.95 14.23 1.06
N PRO A 137 -14.23 14.67 1.13
CA PRO A 137 -15.33 14.21 0.27
C PRO A 137 -15.28 14.85 -1.12
N ASP A 138 -14.13 14.78 -1.79
CA ASP A 138 -13.93 15.23 -3.16
C ASP A 138 -13.41 14.09 -4.03
N TYR A 139 -13.66 14.18 -5.34
CA TYR A 139 -13.28 13.15 -6.30
C TYR A 139 -11.79 12.77 -6.23
N PHE A 140 -10.89 13.76 -6.11
CA PHE A 140 -9.45 13.53 -6.12
C PHE A 140 -8.99 12.78 -4.86
N SER A 141 -9.41 13.25 -3.69
CA SER A 141 -9.06 12.65 -2.40
C SER A 141 -9.59 11.22 -2.27
N LEU A 142 -10.85 10.99 -2.67
CA LEU A 142 -11.47 9.66 -2.61
C LEU A 142 -10.85 8.69 -3.61
N SER A 143 -10.55 9.15 -4.83
CA SER A 143 -9.84 8.34 -5.82
C SER A 143 -8.43 7.94 -5.33
N ASN A 144 -7.73 8.85 -4.64
CA ASN A 144 -6.42 8.56 -4.09
C ASN A 144 -6.47 7.53 -2.97
N ILE A 145 -7.37 7.65 -1.99
CA ILE A 145 -7.45 6.63 -0.93
C ILE A 145 -7.88 5.27 -1.48
N LYS A 146 -8.72 5.23 -2.52
CA LYS A 146 -9.04 3.99 -3.21
C LYS A 146 -7.81 3.37 -3.84
N ARG A 147 -6.99 4.16 -4.54
CA ARG A 147 -5.73 3.70 -5.12
C ARG A 147 -4.80 3.16 -4.04
N THR A 148 -4.64 3.88 -2.94
CA THR A 148 -3.84 3.46 -1.79
C THR A 148 -4.38 2.17 -1.18
N TYR A 149 -5.69 2.04 -0.98
CA TYR A 149 -6.32 0.83 -0.43
C TYR A 149 -5.98 -0.42 -1.26
N MET A 150 -6.08 -0.32 -2.58
CA MET A 150 -5.78 -1.41 -3.51
C MET A 150 -4.29 -1.77 -3.51
N VAL A 151 -3.42 -0.75 -3.49
CA VAL A 151 -1.96 -0.94 -3.38
C VAL A 151 -1.58 -1.62 -2.06
N LEU A 152 -2.15 -1.20 -0.94
CA LEU A 152 -1.92 -1.83 0.37
C LEU A 152 -2.39 -3.28 0.40
N SER A 153 -3.53 -3.59 -0.23
CA SER A 153 -4.02 -4.96 -0.37
C SER A 153 -3.05 -5.86 -1.15
N ILE A 154 -2.42 -5.37 -2.23
CA ILE A 154 -1.39 -6.10 -2.98
C ILE A 154 -0.21 -6.43 -2.08
N TYR A 155 0.18 -5.47 -1.25
CA TYR A 155 1.28 -5.63 -0.30
C TYR A 155 0.89 -6.47 0.93
N GLY A 156 -0.37 -6.89 1.02
CA GLY A 156 -0.85 -7.68 2.14
C GLY A 156 -0.78 -6.90 3.44
N ILE A 157 -1.05 -5.59 3.41
CA ILE A 157 -1.18 -4.72 4.58
C ILE A 157 -2.66 -4.49 4.80
N ASN A 158 -3.11 -4.69 6.04
CA ASN A 158 -4.50 -4.51 6.39
C ASN A 158 -4.85 -3.02 6.41
N VAL A 159 -5.94 -2.66 5.72
CA VAL A 159 -6.59 -1.36 5.91
C VAL A 159 -7.87 -1.65 6.65
N ASP A 160 -8.02 -1.08 7.85
CA ASP A 160 -9.14 -1.43 8.73
C ASP A 160 -10.27 -0.41 8.75
N LEU A 161 -9.98 0.86 8.42
CA LEU A 161 -10.96 1.94 8.44
C LEU A 161 -10.62 3.03 7.41
N ALA A 162 -11.65 3.59 6.77
CA ALA A 162 -11.57 4.87 6.09
C ALA A 162 -12.29 5.97 6.89
N ILE A 163 -11.73 7.18 6.88
CA ILE A 163 -12.29 8.37 7.51
C ILE A 163 -12.45 9.43 6.42
N VAL A 164 -13.69 9.86 6.18
CA VAL A 164 -13.97 11.00 5.32
C VAL A 164 -14.16 12.23 6.19
N ASN A 165 -13.19 13.13 6.16
CA ASN A 165 -13.16 14.36 6.93
C ASN A 165 -13.77 15.52 6.14
N LYS A 166 -14.22 16.58 6.82
CA LYS A 166 -14.79 17.79 6.19
C LYS A 166 -16.11 17.55 5.44
N VAL A 167 -16.94 16.65 5.93
CA VAL A 167 -18.29 16.46 5.42
C VAL A 167 -19.16 17.64 5.81
N ILE A 168 -19.76 18.33 4.84
CA ILE A 168 -20.60 19.49 5.13
C ILE A 168 -21.89 19.00 5.80
N PRO A 169 -22.24 19.49 7.00
CA PRO A 169 -23.50 19.15 7.66
C PRO A 169 -24.73 19.56 6.82
N GLU A 170 -25.74 18.71 6.74
CA GLU A 170 -27.02 19.02 6.08
C GLU A 170 -27.90 20.03 6.88
N THR A 171 -27.36 20.63 7.93
CA THR A 171 -28.11 21.46 8.89
C THR A 171 -28.38 22.90 8.44
N GLU A 172 -27.91 23.31 7.26
CA GLU A 172 -28.06 24.69 6.83
C GLU A 172 -29.17 24.87 5.78
N ARG A 173 -30.10 25.77 6.09
CA ARG A 173 -30.98 26.46 5.12
C ARG A 173 -30.20 27.31 4.10
N SER A 174 -28.88 27.12 4.00
CA SER A 174 -27.97 27.90 3.16
C SER A 174 -28.04 27.40 1.72
N THR A 175 -28.64 28.21 0.85
CA THR A 175 -28.69 27.95 -0.59
C THR A 175 -27.29 27.98 -1.23
N TYR A 176 -26.31 28.62 -0.59
CA TYR A 176 -24.95 28.79 -1.12
C TYR A 176 -24.18 27.46 -1.21
N LEU A 177 -24.28 26.59 -0.20
CA LEU A 177 -23.54 25.32 -0.15
C LEU A 177 -24.29 24.15 -0.79
N LYS A 178 -25.53 24.36 -1.26
CA LYS A 178 -26.39 23.28 -1.77
C LYS A 178 -25.72 22.44 -2.85
N GLY A 179 -25.07 23.07 -3.83
CA GLY A 179 -24.36 22.35 -4.90
C GLY A 179 -23.18 21.51 -4.37
N TRP A 180 -22.47 22.00 -3.35
CA TRP A 180 -21.37 21.26 -2.72
C TRP A 180 -21.87 20.07 -1.91
N VAL A 181 -22.97 20.22 -1.17
CA VAL A 181 -23.60 19.12 -0.43
C VAL A 181 -24.07 18.03 -1.40
N GLU A 182 -24.74 18.41 -2.49
CA GLU A 182 -25.18 17.46 -3.54
C GLU A 182 -24.01 16.75 -4.22
N ALA A 183 -22.92 17.47 -4.50
CA ALA A 183 -21.71 16.88 -5.07
C ALA A 183 -21.01 15.92 -4.09
N GLN A 184 -20.84 16.33 -2.81
CA GLN A 184 -20.28 15.47 -1.76
C GLN A 184 -21.10 14.19 -1.63
N LYS A 185 -22.42 14.28 -1.60
CA LYS A 185 -23.29 13.11 -1.47
C LYS A 185 -23.01 12.05 -2.55
N LYS A 186 -22.90 12.47 -3.82
CA LYS A 186 -22.55 11.55 -4.93
C LYS A 186 -21.20 10.90 -4.72
N HIS A 187 -20.18 11.69 -4.35
CA HIS A 187 -18.84 11.16 -4.08
C HIS A 187 -18.82 10.20 -2.88
N LEU A 188 -19.61 10.45 -1.84
CA LEU A 188 -19.72 9.59 -0.67
C LEU A 188 -20.40 8.26 -1.00
N GLU A 189 -21.45 8.28 -1.83
CA GLU A 189 -22.10 7.06 -2.34
C GLU A 189 -21.13 6.21 -3.17
N GLU A 190 -20.39 6.86 -4.09
CA GLU A 190 -19.34 6.20 -4.85
C GLU A 190 -18.24 5.62 -3.94
N ALA A 191 -17.77 6.37 -2.94
CA ALA A 191 -16.75 5.90 -2.01
C ALA A 191 -17.20 4.68 -1.21
N HIS A 192 -18.47 4.66 -0.77
CA HIS A 192 -19.04 3.53 -0.03
C HIS A 192 -19.01 2.23 -0.85
N LEU A 193 -19.37 2.32 -2.13
CA LEU A 193 -19.33 1.17 -3.04
C LEU A 193 -17.90 0.73 -3.34
N ASN A 194 -17.01 1.71 -3.60
CA ASN A 194 -15.65 1.46 -4.04
C ASN A 194 -14.69 1.00 -2.94
N LEU A 195 -14.97 1.33 -1.68
CA LEU A 195 -14.16 0.92 -0.53
C LEU A 195 -14.70 -0.32 0.17
N SER A 196 -15.92 -0.75 -0.14
CA SER A 196 -16.52 -1.95 0.45
C SER A 196 -15.59 -3.18 0.34
N PRO A 197 -15.49 -4.00 1.40
CA PRO A 197 -16.25 -3.98 2.66
C PRO A 197 -15.64 -3.10 3.78
N LEU A 198 -14.73 -2.18 3.45
CA LEU A 198 -14.07 -1.32 4.43
C LEU A 198 -15.09 -0.40 5.14
N PRO A 199 -15.14 -0.39 6.48
CA PRO A 199 -15.94 0.58 7.22
C PRO A 199 -15.50 2.02 6.91
N ILE A 200 -16.47 2.93 6.82
CA ILE A 200 -16.23 4.36 6.61
C ILE A 200 -16.85 5.13 7.77
N LYS A 201 -16.05 5.98 8.41
CA LYS A 201 -16.54 6.97 9.38
C LYS A 201 -16.47 8.37 8.76
N TYR A 202 -17.37 9.25 9.18
CA TYR A 202 -17.49 10.61 8.66
C TYR A 202 -17.23 11.61 9.78
N LEU A 203 -16.40 12.61 9.51
CA LEU A 203 -16.19 13.75 10.41
C LEU A 203 -16.67 15.02 9.70
N LYS A 204 -17.49 15.81 10.39
CA LYS A 204 -18.04 17.02 9.79
C LYS A 204 -16.97 18.08 9.54
N LEU A 205 -17.28 19.01 8.64
CA LEU A 205 -16.55 20.26 8.52
C LEU A 205 -16.88 21.17 9.72
N TYR A 206 -15.86 21.47 10.53
CA TYR A 206 -15.97 22.42 11.64
C TYR A 206 -15.90 23.86 11.11
N GLY A 207 -16.61 24.78 11.77
CA GLY A 207 -16.62 26.20 11.41
C GLY A 207 -15.31 26.94 11.72
N CYS A 208 -14.39 26.30 12.43
CA CYS A 208 -13.07 26.80 12.76
C CYS A 208 -12.04 25.66 12.76
N GLU A 209 -10.76 26.01 12.76
CA GLU A 209 -9.69 25.03 12.92
C GLU A 209 -9.76 24.37 14.30
N LEU A 210 -9.59 23.05 14.34
CA LEU A 210 -9.53 22.28 15.57
C LEU A 210 -8.19 22.51 16.25
N MET A 211 -8.15 23.40 17.23
CA MET A 211 -6.93 23.76 17.95
C MET A 211 -7.01 23.37 19.43
N GLY A 212 -5.97 22.69 19.90
CA GLY A 212 -5.87 22.29 21.30
C GLY A 212 -6.63 21.00 21.64
N VAL A 213 -6.30 20.45 22.81
CA VAL A 213 -6.73 19.11 23.23
C VAL A 213 -8.24 19.00 23.37
N GLU A 214 -8.92 20.07 23.79
CA GLU A 214 -10.36 20.03 24.03
C GLU A 214 -11.16 19.93 22.73
N ASP A 215 -10.80 20.69 21.70
CA ASP A 215 -11.47 20.62 20.41
C ASP A 215 -11.15 19.31 19.68
N LEU A 216 -9.91 18.82 19.81
CA LEU A 216 -9.56 17.47 19.35
C LEU A 216 -10.35 16.38 20.07
N ARG A 217 -10.63 16.53 21.37
CA ARG A 217 -11.45 15.58 22.15
C ARG A 217 -12.90 15.57 21.67
N LYS A 218 -13.48 16.73 21.36
CA LYS A 218 -14.84 16.81 20.78
C LYS A 218 -14.90 16.11 19.43
N ALA A 219 -13.91 16.35 18.57
CA ALA A 219 -13.84 15.69 17.26
C ALA A 219 -13.63 14.17 17.39
N ALA A 220 -12.80 13.73 18.33
CA ALA A 220 -12.62 12.31 18.62
C ALA A 220 -13.92 11.65 19.12
N LEU A 221 -14.66 12.31 20.02
CA LEU A 221 -15.94 11.82 20.52
C LEU A 221 -17.01 11.76 19.42
N GLU A 222 -17.05 12.72 18.51
CA GLU A 222 -17.95 12.67 17.35
C GLU A 222 -17.61 11.50 16.41
N LEU A 223 -16.32 11.23 16.20
CA LEU A 223 -15.87 10.21 15.25
C LEU A 223 -15.95 8.78 15.82
N PHE A 224 -15.54 8.60 17.08
CA PHE A 224 -15.42 7.29 17.71
C PHE A 224 -16.50 7.02 18.76
N GLY A 225 -17.18 8.03 19.30
CA GLY A 225 -18.13 7.86 20.38
C GLY A 225 -17.46 7.21 21.60
N ASP A 226 -18.10 6.17 22.13
CA ASP A 226 -17.59 5.36 23.24
C ASP A 226 -16.71 4.19 22.78
N GLU A 227 -16.41 4.07 21.48
CA GLU A 227 -15.57 3.00 20.96
C GLU A 227 -14.09 3.21 21.32
N ASP A 228 -13.38 2.11 21.57
CA ASP A 228 -11.92 2.13 21.65
C ASP A 228 -11.33 2.46 20.27
N PRO A 229 -10.68 3.64 20.10
CA PRO A 229 -10.12 4.04 18.81
C PRO A 229 -8.92 3.18 18.40
N THR A 230 -8.46 2.25 19.24
CA THR A 230 -7.34 1.34 18.94
C THR A 230 -7.80 0.03 18.30
N LYS A 231 -9.10 -0.23 18.31
CA LYS A 231 -9.70 -1.42 17.69
C LYS A 231 -9.40 -1.50 16.19
N VAL A 232 -9.17 -2.72 15.71
CA VAL A 232 -9.15 -3.03 14.28
C VAL A 232 -10.58 -3.23 13.79
N TYR A 233 -11.06 -2.34 12.92
CA TYR A 233 -12.46 -2.33 12.46
C TYR A 233 -12.76 -3.36 11.38
N PHE A 234 -11.77 -3.70 10.56
CA PHE A 234 -11.90 -4.67 9.48
C PHE A 234 -10.59 -5.43 9.27
N LYS A 235 -10.70 -6.71 8.90
CA LYS A 235 -9.58 -7.57 8.51
C LYS A 235 -9.94 -8.26 7.21
N GLY A 236 -9.26 -7.90 6.14
CA GLY A 236 -9.50 -8.54 4.85
C GLY A 236 -8.64 -7.99 3.72
N LYS A 237 -8.71 -8.67 2.58
CA LYS A 237 -7.99 -8.28 1.37
C LYS A 237 -9.02 -7.98 0.28
N PRO A 238 -9.28 -6.71 -0.07
CA PRO A 238 -10.21 -6.39 -1.16
C PRO A 238 -9.72 -6.93 -2.50
N MET A 239 -8.41 -7.12 -2.67
CA MET A 239 -7.80 -7.61 -3.89
C MET A 239 -6.66 -8.59 -3.62
N THR A 240 -6.65 -9.69 -4.38
CA THR A 240 -5.56 -10.68 -4.38
C THR A 240 -5.01 -10.82 -5.79
N VAL A 241 -3.67 -10.87 -5.91
CA VAL A 241 -2.98 -11.12 -7.19
C VAL A 241 -2.31 -12.48 -7.13
N ARG A 242 -2.58 -13.33 -8.13
CA ARG A 242 -2.06 -14.71 -8.22
C ARG A 242 -1.37 -14.91 -9.57
N LYS A 243 -0.29 -15.68 -9.57
CA LYS A 243 0.29 -16.18 -10.82
C LYS A 243 -0.44 -17.44 -11.23
N VAL A 244 -0.83 -17.51 -12.50
CA VAL A 244 -1.48 -18.67 -13.11
C VAL A 244 -0.69 -19.09 -14.35
N ASP A 245 -0.90 -20.31 -14.84
CA ASP A 245 -0.18 -20.79 -16.02
C ASP A 245 -0.41 -19.85 -17.22
N GLY A 246 0.69 -19.28 -17.72
CA GLY A 246 0.67 -18.34 -18.84
C GLY A 246 0.20 -16.91 -18.52
N GLY A 247 0.00 -16.53 -17.25
CA GLY A 247 -0.52 -15.20 -16.92
C GLY A 247 -0.59 -14.81 -15.45
N VAL A 248 -1.45 -13.82 -15.17
CA VAL A 248 -1.75 -13.29 -13.84
C VAL A 248 -3.26 -13.24 -13.66
N GLU A 249 -3.75 -13.71 -12.52
CA GLU A 249 -5.14 -13.56 -12.09
C GLU A 249 -5.22 -12.49 -11.01
N ILE A 250 -6.13 -11.52 -11.17
CA ILE A 250 -6.51 -10.56 -10.13
C ILE A 250 -7.91 -10.92 -9.67
N VAL A 251 -8.08 -11.13 -8.37
CA VAL A 251 -9.37 -11.43 -7.73
C VAL A 251 -9.76 -10.26 -6.85
N LEU A 252 -10.92 -9.65 -7.10
CA LEU A 252 -11.48 -8.59 -6.28
C LEU A 252 -12.75 -9.04 -5.59
N ASN A 253 -12.91 -8.69 -4.32
CA ASN A 253 -14.16 -8.89 -3.61
C ASN A 253 -15.12 -7.75 -3.96
N ILE A 254 -16.27 -8.08 -4.54
CA ILE A 254 -17.31 -7.10 -4.89
C ILE A 254 -18.64 -7.60 -4.31
N PRO A 255 -18.91 -7.32 -3.03
CA PRO A 255 -20.00 -7.98 -2.28
C PRO A 255 -21.41 -7.63 -2.78
N TYR A 256 -21.59 -6.58 -3.58
CA TYR A 256 -22.91 -6.08 -4.01
C TYR A 256 -23.33 -6.48 -5.43
N VAL A 257 -22.70 -7.51 -6.00
CA VAL A 257 -22.93 -7.88 -7.40
C VAL A 257 -23.68 -9.21 -7.48
N SER A 258 -24.92 -9.14 -7.98
CA SER A 258 -25.79 -10.29 -8.21
C SER A 258 -25.92 -10.68 -9.69
N LYS A 259 -25.51 -9.80 -10.62
CA LYS A 259 -25.68 -10.01 -12.08
C LYS A 259 -24.37 -10.39 -12.77
N GLU A 260 -24.48 -11.32 -13.71
CA GLU A 260 -23.36 -11.91 -14.46
C GLU A 260 -22.76 -10.98 -15.53
N GLU A 261 -23.45 -9.89 -15.88
CA GLU A 261 -22.99 -8.93 -16.87
C GLU A 261 -22.03 -7.92 -16.24
N VAL A 262 -20.73 -8.17 -16.44
CA VAL A 262 -19.64 -7.28 -16.08
C VAL A 262 -19.03 -6.74 -17.36
N GLU A 263 -19.09 -5.42 -17.56
CA GLU A 263 -18.39 -4.74 -18.65
C GLU A 263 -17.05 -4.21 -18.12
N VAL A 264 -15.97 -4.48 -18.85
CA VAL A 264 -14.62 -4.11 -18.44
C VAL A 264 -13.96 -3.30 -19.55
N GLU A 265 -13.52 -2.11 -19.19
CA GLU A 265 -12.78 -1.22 -20.07
C GLU A 265 -11.44 -0.88 -19.42
N ARG A 266 -10.36 -0.96 -20.20
CA ARG A 266 -9.04 -0.59 -19.70
C ARG A 266 -8.66 0.79 -20.21
N THR A 267 -8.26 1.67 -19.30
CA THR A 267 -7.77 3.00 -19.61
C THR A 267 -6.40 3.17 -18.96
N GLY A 268 -5.33 3.02 -19.76
CA GLY A 268 -3.95 3.09 -19.27
C GLY A 268 -3.60 2.00 -18.24
N ASP A 269 -3.32 2.43 -17.02
CA ASP A 269 -2.98 1.63 -15.84
C ASP A 269 -4.18 1.36 -14.92
N GLU A 270 -5.39 1.71 -15.34
CA GLU A 270 -6.63 1.48 -14.61
C GLU A 270 -7.59 0.60 -15.43
N LEU A 271 -8.43 -0.15 -14.73
CA LEU A 271 -9.52 -0.94 -15.29
C LEU A 271 -10.84 -0.40 -14.75
N MET A 272 -11.67 0.16 -15.62
CA MET A 272 -13.05 0.50 -15.31
C MET A 272 -13.90 -0.75 -15.44
N VAL A 273 -14.49 -1.18 -14.33
CA VAL A 273 -15.41 -2.30 -14.28
C VAL A 273 -16.80 -1.74 -14.03
N TYR A 274 -17.66 -1.83 -15.03
CA TYR A 274 -19.05 -1.48 -14.87
C TYR A 274 -19.84 -2.70 -14.44
N VAL A 275 -20.57 -2.51 -13.36
CA VAL A 275 -21.38 -3.55 -12.76
C VAL A 275 -22.81 -3.05 -12.61
N LEU A 276 -23.76 -3.88 -13.03
CA LEU A 276 -25.18 -3.65 -12.78
C LEU A 276 -25.52 -4.09 -11.35
N THR A 277 -25.90 -3.11 -10.54
CA THR A 277 -26.40 -3.30 -9.17
C THR A 277 -27.89 -2.96 -9.11
N ASP A 278 -28.55 -3.24 -7.99
CA ASP A 278 -29.96 -2.90 -7.78
C ASP A 278 -30.23 -1.38 -7.78
N ILE A 279 -29.19 -0.58 -7.56
CA ILE A 279 -29.22 0.89 -7.59
C ILE A 279 -28.75 1.47 -8.94
N GLY A 280 -28.51 0.62 -9.95
CA GLY A 280 -28.12 1.02 -11.31
C GLY A 280 -26.70 0.57 -11.71
N ARG A 281 -26.20 1.15 -12.81
CA ARG A 281 -24.85 0.89 -13.34
C ARG A 281 -23.82 1.62 -12.49
N VAL A 282 -22.97 0.86 -11.80
CA VAL A 282 -21.89 1.38 -10.97
C VAL A 282 -20.56 1.15 -11.67
N GLY A 283 -19.74 2.19 -11.80
CA GLY A 283 -18.38 2.10 -12.30
C GLY A 283 -17.37 1.91 -11.16
N LEU A 284 -16.60 0.83 -11.21
CA LEU A 284 -15.50 0.56 -10.29
C LEU A 284 -14.18 0.76 -11.01
N ILE A 285 -13.46 1.83 -10.67
CA ILE A 285 -12.10 2.08 -11.17
C ILE A 285 -11.07 1.24 -10.39
N ILE A 286 -10.47 0.24 -11.01
CA ILE A 286 -9.49 -0.64 -10.37
C ILE A 286 -8.09 -0.25 -10.85
N PRO A 287 -7.21 0.28 -9.98
CA PRO A 287 -5.81 0.48 -10.34
C PRO A 287 -5.14 -0.88 -10.54
N LEU A 288 -4.45 -1.03 -11.66
CA LEU A 288 -3.79 -2.28 -11.99
C LEU A 288 -2.37 -2.31 -11.38
N PRO A 289 -1.92 -3.47 -10.86
CA PRO A 289 -0.53 -3.63 -10.45
C PRO A 289 0.40 -3.62 -11.67
N ALA A 290 1.61 -3.09 -11.51
CA ALA A 290 2.59 -2.96 -12.61
C ALA A 290 2.88 -4.29 -13.35
N ILE A 291 2.74 -5.44 -12.68
CA ILE A 291 2.92 -6.76 -13.30
C ILE A 291 1.96 -7.03 -14.47
N VAL A 292 0.79 -6.39 -14.53
CA VAL A 292 -0.18 -6.58 -15.61
C VAL A 292 -0.14 -5.47 -16.67
N TYR A 293 0.70 -4.45 -16.54
CA TYR A 293 0.77 -3.35 -17.51
C TYR A 293 1.11 -3.83 -18.93
N THR A 294 1.95 -4.87 -19.03
CA THR A 294 2.37 -5.48 -20.30
C THR A 294 1.51 -6.68 -20.73
N LEU A 295 0.43 -6.96 -19.99
CA LEU A 295 -0.49 -8.08 -20.26
C LEU A 295 -1.84 -7.54 -20.73
N SER A 296 -2.57 -8.32 -21.52
CA SER A 296 -3.92 -7.99 -21.95
C SER A 296 -4.95 -8.78 -21.15
N LEU A 297 -6.08 -8.15 -20.82
CA LEU A 297 -7.21 -8.81 -20.17
C LEU A 297 -7.84 -9.79 -21.16
N LYS A 298 -7.78 -11.09 -20.88
CA LYS A 298 -8.37 -12.13 -21.73
C LYS A 298 -9.76 -12.55 -21.26
N LYS A 299 -10.03 -12.43 -19.96
CA LYS A 299 -11.28 -12.89 -19.37
C LYS A 299 -11.59 -12.15 -18.09
N ALA A 300 -12.85 -11.75 -17.93
CA ALA A 300 -13.43 -11.31 -16.67
C ALA A 300 -14.57 -12.28 -16.30
N LYS A 301 -14.64 -12.70 -15.04
CA LYS A 301 -15.72 -13.55 -14.53
C LYS A 301 -16.13 -13.11 -13.14
N LEU A 302 -17.42 -13.07 -12.87
CA LEU A 302 -17.94 -12.96 -11.51
C LEU A 302 -18.25 -14.36 -10.97
N ILE A 303 -17.68 -14.71 -9.82
CA ILE A 303 -17.88 -16.01 -9.16
C ILE A 303 -18.10 -15.72 -7.67
N ASN A 304 -19.29 -16.04 -7.13
CA ASN A 304 -19.61 -15.89 -5.70
C ASN A 304 -19.28 -14.49 -5.12
N GLY A 305 -19.62 -13.42 -5.84
CA GLY A 305 -19.32 -12.05 -5.40
C GLY A 305 -17.83 -11.65 -5.52
N GLN A 306 -17.03 -12.44 -6.23
CA GLN A 306 -15.63 -12.11 -6.55
C GLN A 306 -15.45 -11.92 -8.05
N LEU A 307 -14.82 -10.83 -8.44
CA LEU A 307 -14.45 -10.56 -9.82
C LEU A 307 -13.05 -11.12 -10.09
N HIS A 308 -12.98 -12.12 -10.95
CA HIS A 308 -11.75 -12.74 -11.44
C HIS A 308 -11.38 -12.15 -12.79
N LEU A 309 -10.20 -11.53 -12.85
CA LEU A 309 -9.64 -10.90 -14.05
C LEU A 309 -8.38 -11.66 -14.46
N TYR A 310 -8.38 -12.25 -15.65
CA TYR A 310 -7.27 -13.04 -16.18
C TYR A 310 -6.49 -12.25 -17.23
N PHE A 311 -5.23 -11.99 -16.93
CA PHE A 311 -4.30 -11.27 -17.79
C PHE A 311 -3.26 -12.23 -18.37
N GLN A 312 -3.01 -12.13 -19.67
CA GLN A 312 -2.00 -12.94 -20.38
C GLN A 312 -1.25 -12.09 -21.40
N ARG A 313 -0.05 -12.50 -21.79
CA ARG A 313 0.68 -11.87 -22.90
C ARG A 313 -0.12 -12.09 -24.20
N GLU A 314 -0.18 -11.06 -25.03
CA GLU A 314 -0.61 -11.24 -26.41
C GLU A 314 0.42 -12.13 -27.12
N LYS A 315 -0.08 -13.09 -27.90
CA LYS A 315 0.73 -13.90 -28.80
C LYS A 315 1.02 -13.11 -30.05
#